data_AF-A0A1U7M4M5-F1
#
_entry.id   AF-A0A1U7M4M5-F1
#
_cell.length_a   1.000
_cell.length_b   1.000
_cell.length_c   1.000
_cell.angle_alpha   90.00
_cell.angle_beta   90.00
_cell.angle_gamma   90.00
#
_symmetry.space_group_name_H-M   'P 1'
#
loop_
_entity.id
_entity.type
_entity.pdbx_description
1 polymer ?
#
loop_
_entity_poly.entity_id
_entity_poly.type
_entity_poly.pdbx_seq_one_letter_code
_entity_poly.pdbx_strand_id
1 'polypeptide(L)'
;MWDVGLASMFKERDNKGKTGPCIGLVMNVTPLKISILNGEVTLQGEHLYMADNLILKQGDEVFIIPTESEQTFFITNKAKKVGG
;
A
#
# COMPACT_ATOMS: atom_id res chain seq x y z
N MET A 1 5.17 20.98 33.63
CA MET A 1 5.97 21.01 32.39
C MET A 1 6.33 19.61 31.87
N TRP A 2 6.27 18.55 32.67
CA TRP A 2 6.48 17.16 32.22
C TRP A 2 5.32 16.63 31.36
N ASP A 3 4.07 16.91 31.75
CA ASP A 3 2.86 16.45 31.05
C ASP A 3 2.78 16.87 29.58
N VAL A 4 3.25 18.08 29.28
CA VAL A 4 3.16 18.65 27.92
C VAL A 4 4.12 17.94 26.97
N GLY A 5 5.32 17.56 27.46
CA GLY A 5 6.31 16.82 26.69
C GLY A 5 5.86 15.39 26.39
N LEU A 6 5.30 14.69 27.39
CA LEU A 6 4.73 13.36 27.19
C LEU A 6 3.55 13.39 26.21
N ALA A 7 2.63 14.35 26.37
CA ALA A 7 1.47 14.51 25.49
C ALA A 7 1.87 14.82 24.04
N SER A 8 2.91 15.64 23.82
CA SER A 8 3.43 15.90 22.46
C SER A 8 4.03 14.65 21.81
N MET A 9 4.76 13.81 22.57
CA MET A 9 5.33 12.57 22.02
C MET A 9 4.25 11.55 21.61
N PHE A 10 3.13 11.47 22.33
CA PHE A 10 1.99 10.67 21.89
C PHE A 10 1.39 11.19 20.57
N LYS A 11 1.35 12.50 20.40
CA LYS A 11 0.82 13.16 19.20
C LYS A 11 1.73 13.01 17.98
N GLU A 12 3.04 13.00 18.17
CA GLU A 12 4.03 12.74 17.12
C GLU A 12 3.97 11.29 16.60
N ARG A 13 3.58 10.33 17.45
CA ARG A 13 3.38 8.93 17.05
C ARG A 13 2.18 8.74 16.11
N ASP A 14 1.14 9.55 16.28
CA ASP A 14 -0.09 9.50 15.46
C ASP A 14 0.00 10.31 14.16
N ASN A 15 1.15 10.94 13.88
CA ASN A 15 1.40 11.68 12.64
C ASN A 15 2.45 11.01 11.76
N LYS A 16 2.38 9.68 11.60
CA LYS A 16 3.09 9.02 10.51
C LYS A 16 2.38 9.39 9.22
N GLY A 17 3.13 9.98 8.28
CA GLY A 17 2.60 10.43 6.99
C GLY A 17 1.83 9.30 6.34
N LYS A 18 0.50 9.44 6.33
CA LYS A 18 -0.41 8.41 5.84
C LYS A 18 0.00 8.09 4.40
N THR A 19 0.44 6.86 4.16
CA THR A 19 0.61 6.32 2.82
C THR A 19 -0.77 6.37 2.19
N GLY A 20 -0.95 7.28 1.25
CA GLY A 20 -2.22 7.41 0.54
C GLY A 20 -2.42 6.24 -0.42
N PRO A 21 -3.57 6.20 -1.10
CA PRO A 21 -3.78 5.30 -2.23
C PRO A 21 -2.67 5.49 -3.27
N CYS A 22 -2.06 4.40 -3.72
CA CYS A 22 -0.94 4.45 -4.65
C CYS A 22 -1.08 3.39 -5.75
N ILE A 23 -0.34 3.60 -6.84
CA ILE A 23 -0.24 2.64 -7.94
C ILE A 23 0.96 1.74 -7.65
N GLY A 24 0.75 0.43 -7.73
CA GLY A 24 1.80 -0.57 -7.63
C GLY A 24 1.97 -1.37 -8.92
N LEU A 25 3.18 -1.89 -9.12
CA LEU A 25 3.54 -2.77 -10.22
C LEU A 25 3.61 -4.21 -9.74
N VAL A 26 2.90 -5.12 -10.41
CA VAL A 26 2.93 -6.55 -10.10
C VAL A 26 4.25 -7.14 -10.61
N MET A 27 5.13 -7.48 -9.67
CA MET A 27 6.43 -8.09 -9.97
C MET A 27 6.32 -9.61 -10.16
N ASN A 28 5.46 -10.27 -9.38
CA ASN A 28 5.20 -11.70 -9.49
C ASN A 28 3.80 -12.03 -8.94
N VAL A 29 3.18 -13.09 -9.47
CA VAL A 29 1.81 -13.52 -9.09
C VAL A 29 1.84 -14.68 -8.08
N THR A 30 2.88 -15.52 -8.10
CA THR A 30 3.01 -16.63 -7.15
C THR A 30 4.49 -16.88 -6.82
N PRO A 31 4.97 -16.56 -5.59
CA PRO A 31 4.25 -15.80 -4.55
C PRO A 31 3.94 -14.37 -5.02
N LEU A 32 2.81 -13.83 -4.56
CA LEU A 32 2.39 -12.48 -4.92
C LEU A 32 3.40 -11.44 -4.40
N LYS A 33 4.00 -10.69 -5.33
CA LYS A 33 4.92 -9.59 -5.03
C LYS A 33 4.52 -8.37 -5.82
N ILE A 34 4.32 -7.27 -5.12
CA ILE A 34 3.94 -6.00 -5.73
C ILE A 34 4.88 -4.92 -5.23
N SER A 35 5.37 -4.12 -6.15
CA SER A 35 6.25 -3.00 -5.87
C SER A 35 5.43 -1.70 -5.87
N ILE A 36 5.51 -0.92 -4.80
CA ILE A 36 4.80 0.36 -4.65
C ILE A 36 5.81 1.50 -4.52
N LEU A 37 5.31 2.75 -4.55
CA LEU A 37 6.15 3.97 -4.40
C LEU A 37 7.33 3.97 -5.39
N ASN A 38 7.07 3.69 -6.66
CA ASN A 38 8.08 3.65 -7.73
C ASN A 38 9.27 2.70 -7.48
N GLY A 39 9.10 1.66 -6.67
CA GLY A 39 10.17 0.69 -6.41
C GLY A 39 10.74 0.71 -5.00
N GLU A 40 10.35 1.68 -4.17
CA GLU A 40 10.92 1.83 -2.82
C GLU A 40 10.44 0.76 -1.83
N VAL A 41 9.23 0.25 -2.01
CA VAL A 41 8.62 -0.73 -1.10
C VAL A 41 8.10 -1.94 -1.88
N THR A 42 8.50 -3.14 -1.45
CA THR A 42 7.98 -4.40 -1.99
C THR A 42 7.06 -5.07 -0.99
N LEU A 43 5.78 -5.15 -1.33
CA LEU A 43 4.77 -5.87 -0.56
C LEU A 43 4.80 -7.35 -0.93
N GLN A 44 4.80 -8.22 0.09
CA GLN A 44 4.81 -9.68 -0.07
C GLN A 44 4.00 -10.33 1.05
N GLY A 45 3.36 -11.47 0.76
CA GLY A 45 2.81 -12.36 1.79
C GLY A 45 1.43 -11.97 2.32
N GLU A 46 1.22 -12.20 3.62
CA GLU A 46 -0.08 -12.26 4.31
C GLU A 46 -0.80 -10.91 4.46
N HIS A 47 -0.13 -9.82 4.11
CA HIS A 47 -0.63 -8.45 4.27
C HIS A 47 -1.29 -7.91 2.99
N LEU A 48 -1.33 -8.72 1.94
CA LEU A 48 -1.90 -8.37 0.64
C LEU A 48 -3.22 -9.10 0.43
N TYR A 49 -4.29 -8.34 0.22
CA TYR A 49 -5.62 -8.87 -0.08
C TYR A 49 -6.07 -8.37 -1.44
N MET A 50 -6.60 -9.27 -2.26
CA MET A 50 -7.21 -8.95 -3.56
C MET A 50 -8.72 -9.12 -3.48
N ALA A 51 -9.44 -8.37 -4.33
CA ALA A 51 -10.81 -8.69 -4.64
C ALA A 51 -10.91 -10.02 -5.41
N ASP A 52 -11.93 -10.83 -5.10
CA ASP A 52 -12.06 -12.23 -5.56
C ASP A 52 -12.01 -12.42 -7.09
N ASN A 53 -12.45 -11.41 -7.85
CA ASN A 53 -12.53 -11.49 -9.32
C ASN A 53 -11.37 -10.81 -10.04
N LEU A 54 -10.25 -10.53 -9.35
CA LEU A 54 -9.11 -9.84 -9.93
C LEU A 54 -8.05 -10.82 -10.43
N ILE A 55 -7.84 -10.86 -11.75
CA ILE A 55 -6.79 -11.66 -12.38
C ILE A 55 -5.59 -10.76 -12.67
N LEU A 56 -4.48 -11.00 -11.97
CA LEU A 56 -3.23 -10.26 -12.17
C LEU A 56 -2.22 -11.05 -13.01
N LYS A 57 -1.46 -10.31 -13.81
CA LYS A 57 -0.28 -10.81 -14.52
C LYS A 57 0.93 -9.98 -14.14
N GLN A 58 2.11 -10.58 -14.30
CA GLN A 58 3.37 -9.85 -14.14
C GLN A 58 3.40 -8.65 -15.11
N GLY A 59 3.79 -7.48 -14.59
CA GLY A 59 3.82 -6.22 -15.34
C GLY A 59 2.52 -5.41 -15.30
N ASP A 60 1.48 -5.91 -14.64
CA ASP A 60 0.24 -5.14 -14.47
C ASP A 60 0.42 -4.01 -13.44
N GLU A 61 -0.13 -2.84 -13.75
CA GLU A 61 -0.31 -1.75 -12.80
C GLU A 61 -1.62 -1.97 -12.03
N VAL A 62 -1.58 -1.84 -10.71
CA VAL A 62 -2.74 -2.05 -9.85
C VAL A 62 -2.90 -0.91 -8.86
N PHE A 63 -4.15 -0.62 -8.50
CA PHE A 63 -4.49 0.37 -7.50
C PHE A 63 -4.53 -0.27 -6.12
N ILE A 64 -3.78 0.31 -5.18
CA ILE A 64 -3.57 -0.25 -3.85
C ILE A 64 -4.01 0.77 -2.81
N ILE A 65 -4.80 0.29 -1.86
CA ILE A 65 -5.29 1.07 -0.73
C ILE A 65 -4.73 0.47 0.55
N PRO A 66 -3.81 1.18 1.24
CA PRO A 66 -3.39 0.79 2.57
C PRO A 66 -4.50 1.09 3.60
N THR A 67 -4.58 0.26 4.62
CA THR A 67 -5.31 0.58 5.86
C THR A 67 -4.65 1.73 6.61
N GLU A 68 -5.37 2.38 7.52
CA GLU A 68 -4.81 3.46 8.36
C GLU A 68 -3.57 3.02 9.17
N SER A 69 -3.48 1.73 9.50
CA SER A 69 -2.32 1.17 10.21
C SER A 69 -1.15 0.83 9.28
N GLU A 70 -1.31 0.93 7.96
CA GLU A 70 -0.33 0.55 6.92
C GLU A 70 0.18 -0.89 7.02
N GLN A 71 -0.51 -1.73 7.79
CA GLN A 71 -0.16 -3.15 7.94
C GLN A 71 -0.80 -4.01 6.87
N THR A 72 -1.92 -3.57 6.29
CA THR A 72 -2.67 -4.32 5.29
C THR A 72 -2.92 -3.47 4.07
N PHE A 73 -2.79 -4.09 2.89
CA PHE A 73 -2.91 -3.46 1.59
C PHE A 73 -3.95 -4.19 0.74
N PHE A 74 -4.96 -3.45 0.29
CA PHE A 74 -6.02 -3.98 -0.56
C PHE A 74 -5.77 -3.60 -2.02
N ILE A 75 -5.75 -4.59 -2.88
CA ILE A 75 -5.67 -4.42 -4.33
C ILE A 75 -7.10 -4.39 -4.85
N THR A 76 -7.55 -3.21 -5.27
CA THR A 76 -8.96 -3.01 -5.62
C THR A 76 -9.21 -3.19 -7.11
N ASN A 77 -8.33 -2.65 -7.96
CA ASN A 77 -8.53 -2.66 -9.39
C ASN A 77 -7.20 -2.62 -10.16
N LYS A 78 -7.24 -3.03 -11.43
CA LYS A 78 -6.14 -2.88 -12.36
C LYS A 78 -6.16 -1.48 -12.95
N ALA A 79 -5.05 -0.75 -12.86
CA ALA A 79 -4.89 0.53 -13.51
C ALA A 79 -4.63 0.31 -15.00
N LYS A 80 -5.29 1.11 -15.84
CA LYS A 80 -5.01 1.17 -17.27
C LYS A 80 -4.81 2.64 -17.61
N LYS A 81 -3.64 3.00 -18.15
CA LYS A 81 -3.45 4.31 -18.76
C LYS A 81 -4.46 4.47 -19.89
N VAL A 82 -5.35 5.45 -19.75
CA VAL A 82 -6.19 5.91 -20.85
C VAL A 82 -5.31 6.83 -21.69
N GLY A 83 -4.79 6.30 -22.79
CA GLY A 83 -4.10 7.11 -23.80
C GLY A 83 -5.13 7.96 -24.55
N GLY A 84 -4.81 9.23 -24.75
CA GLY A 84 -5.50 10.13 -25.68
C GLY A 84 -5.12 9.84 -27.13
#